data_AF-A0A7V5Q0I2-F1
#
_entry.id   AF-A0A7V5Q0I2-F1
#
_cell.length_a   1.000
_cell.length_b   1.000
_cell.length_c   1.000
_cell.angle_alpha   90.00
_cell.angle_beta   90.00
_cell.angle_gamma   90.00
#
_symmetry.space_group_name_H-M   'P 1'
#
loop_
_entity.id
_entity.type
_entity.pdbx_description
1 polymer ?
#
loop_
_entity_poly.entity_id
_entity_poly.type
_entity_poly.pdbx_seq_one_letter_code
_entity_poly.pdbx_strand_id
1 'polypeptide(L)'
;MNRGMLSKQQERWLQASVAVGAALFAIAWPLAPDHAWGNLLVAALFLVTLGIGALFFLTLAQMSGAGWHVAFRRIPEAMAATLPATGIFVLVVLAIGGQHYHVESHDLGPTYAFKLWWLGASFRLGRALAIVLAWGLVVGLLVGALRRQDATTSTRPTRAAFRWSAVGLVVAAVTFSVAMFDWLMALVPMWYSTVFAAYQFAGTMQATLAVIVLLGILLSKPGRPLHDVFSTEHLHDLNKLVLGFSCFWMYLWFSQFMLIWYTNIPEESSFFVPRMSGAWLGVTGLSIFVNWLLP
;
A
#
# COMPACT_ATOMS: atom_id res chain seq x y z
N MET A 1 -18.76 24.30 17.34
CA MET A 1 -19.71 23.92 16.27
C MET A 1 -19.18 22.67 15.58
N ASN A 2 -19.48 21.50 16.14
CA ASN A 2 -18.90 20.22 15.71
C ASN A 2 -19.85 19.54 14.71
N ARG A 3 -19.98 20.10 13.49
CA ARG A 3 -20.63 19.36 12.40
C ARG A 3 -19.58 18.37 11.89
N GLY A 4 -19.88 17.07 11.98
CA GLY A 4 -19.02 16.04 11.40
C GLY A 4 -18.68 16.35 9.94
N MET A 5 -17.47 16.00 9.51
CA MET A 5 -17.01 16.23 8.12
C MET A 5 -17.89 15.51 7.08
N LEU A 6 -18.65 14.51 7.51
CA LEU A 6 -19.62 13.78 6.72
C LEU A 6 -21.04 14.17 7.15
N SER A 7 -21.96 14.25 6.19
CA SER A 7 -23.38 14.32 6.53
C SER A 7 -23.82 12.98 7.14
N LYS A 8 -24.84 13.00 8.00
CA LYS A 8 -25.45 11.76 8.53
C LYS A 8 -25.86 10.79 7.42
N GLN A 9 -26.27 11.31 6.26
CA GLN A 9 -26.58 10.50 5.09
C GLN A 9 -25.34 9.81 4.51
N GLN A 10 -24.21 10.52 4.40
CA GLN A 10 -22.94 9.95 3.94
C GLN A 10 -22.42 8.87 4.90
N GLU A 11 -22.52 9.09 6.21
CA GLU A 11 -22.16 8.08 7.22
C GLU A 11 -23.02 6.82 7.09
N ARG A 12 -24.34 6.97 6.90
CA ARG A 12 -25.26 5.84 6.69
C ARG A 12 -24.95 5.07 5.41
N TRP A 13 -24.61 5.76 4.32
CA TRP A 13 -24.19 5.10 3.08
C TRP A 13 -22.90 4.32 3.27
N LEU A 14 -21.89 4.88 3.94
CA LEU A 14 -20.65 4.16 4.23
C LEU A 14 -20.89 2.93 5.09
N GLN A 15 -21.68 3.06 6.17
CA GLN A 15 -22.06 1.93 7.02
C GLN A 15 -22.84 0.86 6.25
N ALA A 16 -23.76 1.27 5.38
CA ALA A 16 -24.50 0.35 4.52
C ALA A 16 -23.57 -0.39 3.55
N SER A 17 -22.63 0.30 2.91
CA SER A 17 -21.64 -0.34 2.03
C SER A 17 -20.75 -1.34 2.77
N VAL A 18 -20.32 -1.02 3.99
CA VAL A 18 -19.56 -1.95 4.84
C VAL A 18 -20.41 -3.16 5.22
N ALA A 19 -21.67 -2.96 5.60
CA ALA A 19 -22.57 -4.04 5.97
C ALA A 19 -22.87 -4.97 4.78
N VAL A 20 -23.12 -4.41 3.60
CA VAL A 20 -23.31 -5.17 2.35
C VAL A 20 -22.05 -5.96 2.00
N GLY A 21 -20.87 -5.34 2.08
CA GLY A 21 -19.60 -6.02 1.86
C GLY A 21 -19.37 -7.19 2.83
N ALA A 22 -19.66 -7.00 4.12
CA ALA A 22 -19.56 -8.04 5.14
C ALA A 22 -20.56 -9.19 4.90
N ALA A 23 -21.80 -8.87 4.52
CA ALA A 23 -22.81 -9.87 4.20
C ALA A 23 -22.43 -10.69 2.96
N LEU A 24 -21.98 -10.04 1.88
CA LEU A 24 -21.50 -10.72 0.68
C LEU A 24 -20.29 -11.61 0.98
N PHE A 25 -19.38 -11.17 1.84
CA PHE A 25 -18.25 -11.99 2.28
C PHE A 25 -18.71 -13.21 3.08
N ALA A 26 -19.63 -13.04 4.04
CA ALA A 26 -20.17 -14.15 4.82
C ALA A 26 -20.88 -15.20 3.96
N ILE A 27 -21.51 -14.77 2.87
CA ILE A 27 -22.12 -15.67 1.87
C ILE A 27 -21.04 -16.34 1.00
N ALA A 28 -20.03 -15.60 0.55
CA ALA A 28 -19.00 -16.10 -0.35
C ALA A 28 -18.06 -17.12 0.31
N TRP A 29 -17.76 -16.95 1.60
CA TRP A 29 -16.82 -17.80 2.34
C TRP A 29 -17.13 -19.31 2.28
N PRO A 30 -18.35 -19.78 2.59
CA PRO A 30 -18.69 -21.20 2.48
C PRO A 30 -18.83 -21.69 1.02
N LEU A 31 -19.09 -20.80 0.06
CA LEU A 31 -19.33 -21.17 -1.35
C LEU A 31 -18.03 -21.36 -2.14
N ALA A 32 -17.04 -20.49 -1.91
CA ALA A 32 -15.78 -20.47 -2.63
C ALA A 32 -14.67 -19.90 -1.74
N PRO A 33 -14.19 -20.67 -0.73
CA PRO A 33 -13.28 -20.17 0.30
C PRO A 33 -11.96 -19.64 -0.27
N ASP A 34 -11.38 -20.31 -1.27
CA ASP A 34 -10.11 -19.90 -1.88
C ASP A 34 -10.23 -18.54 -2.60
N HIS A 35 -11.32 -18.34 -3.34
CA HIS A 35 -11.61 -17.09 -4.02
C HIS A 35 -11.97 -15.97 -3.03
N ALA A 36 -12.75 -16.30 -1.99
CA ALA A 36 -13.13 -15.35 -0.95
C ALA A 36 -11.89 -14.84 -0.19
N TRP A 37 -10.96 -15.74 0.15
CA TRP A 37 -9.70 -15.38 0.78
C TRP A 37 -8.81 -14.53 -0.15
N GLY A 38 -8.65 -14.92 -1.41
CA GLY A 38 -7.87 -14.15 -2.37
C GLY A 38 -8.37 -12.71 -2.54
N ASN A 39 -9.69 -12.52 -2.62
CA ASN A 39 -10.30 -11.19 -2.67
C ASN A 39 -10.08 -10.39 -1.37
N LEU A 40 -10.14 -11.07 -0.21
CA LEU A 40 -9.86 -10.45 1.07
C LEU A 40 -8.39 -10.00 1.18
N LEU A 41 -7.46 -10.79 0.65
CA LEU A 41 -6.05 -10.43 0.57
C LEU A 41 -5.85 -9.20 -0.30
N VAL A 42 -6.48 -9.12 -1.48
CA VAL A 42 -6.41 -7.93 -2.35
C VAL A 42 -6.93 -6.69 -1.62
N ALA A 43 -8.07 -6.79 -0.93
CA ALA A 43 -8.64 -5.69 -0.17
C ALA A 43 -7.73 -5.24 0.99
N ALA A 44 -7.20 -6.20 1.76
CA ALA A 44 -6.31 -5.92 2.88
C ALA A 44 -5.00 -5.28 2.41
N LEU A 45 -4.41 -5.80 1.33
CA LEU A 45 -3.21 -5.24 0.71
C LEU A 45 -3.46 -3.83 0.18
N PHE A 46 -4.58 -3.58 -0.49
CA PHE A 46 -4.90 -2.23 -0.97
C PHE A 46 -5.02 -1.22 0.18
N LEU A 47 -5.69 -1.59 1.27
CA LEU A 47 -5.86 -0.70 2.43
C LEU A 47 -4.54 -0.45 3.18
N VAL A 48 -3.71 -1.48 3.36
CA VAL A 48 -2.41 -1.31 4.04
C VAL A 48 -1.44 -0.52 3.17
N THR A 49 -1.45 -0.71 1.84
CA THR A 49 -0.56 0.00 0.92
C THR A 49 -0.90 1.49 0.86
N LEU A 50 -2.18 1.88 0.93
CA LEU A 50 -2.55 3.30 1.07
C LEU A 50 -2.01 3.95 2.36
N GLY A 51 -2.01 3.20 3.48
CA GLY A 51 -1.47 3.70 4.75
C GLY A 51 0.06 3.84 4.74
N ILE A 52 0.79 2.82 4.26
CA ILE A 52 2.26 2.86 4.18
C ILE A 52 2.72 3.82 3.07
N GLY A 53 1.98 3.94 1.98
CA GLY A 53 2.24 4.94 0.94
C GLY A 53 2.09 6.36 1.46
N ALA A 54 1.08 6.62 2.30
CA ALA A 54 0.96 7.92 2.96
C ALA A 54 2.12 8.18 3.94
N LEU A 55 2.60 7.15 4.65
CA LEU A 55 3.82 7.26 5.45
C LEU A 55 5.04 7.58 4.55
N PHE A 56 5.22 6.91 3.42
CA PHE A 56 6.28 7.25 2.46
C PHE A 56 6.19 8.71 2.00
N PHE A 57 4.99 9.17 1.61
CA PHE A 57 4.78 10.56 1.22
C PHE A 57 5.20 11.54 2.33
N LEU A 58 4.74 11.33 3.58
CA LEU A 58 5.09 12.18 4.72
C LEU A 58 6.60 12.20 5.00
N THR A 59 7.25 11.04 4.97
CA THR A 59 8.69 10.95 5.21
C THR A 59 9.48 11.67 4.12
N LEU A 60 9.14 11.44 2.84
CA LEU A 60 9.78 12.09 1.70
C LEU A 60 9.57 13.61 1.69
N ALA A 61 8.37 14.08 2.00
CA ALA A 61 8.06 15.50 2.04
C ALA A 61 8.80 16.21 3.18
N GLN A 62 8.93 15.57 4.35
CA GLN A 62 9.70 16.11 5.46
C GLN A 62 11.22 16.09 5.20
N MET A 63 11.73 15.03 4.56
CA MET A 63 13.16 14.87 4.24
C MET A 63 13.63 15.80 3.13
N SER A 64 12.78 16.06 2.13
CA SER A 64 13.08 17.03 1.07
C SER A 64 12.99 18.48 1.53
N GLY A 65 12.48 18.75 2.74
CA GLY A 65 12.24 20.11 3.22
C GLY A 65 11.14 20.85 2.46
N ALA A 66 10.27 20.12 1.75
CA ALA A 66 9.23 20.70 0.92
C ALA A 66 8.20 21.47 1.78
N GLY A 67 7.89 22.72 1.42
CA GLY A 67 6.87 23.52 2.13
C GLY A 67 5.45 23.38 1.59
N TRP A 68 5.30 23.02 0.31
CA TRP A 68 4.01 23.03 -0.39
C TRP A 68 3.00 22.01 0.15
N HIS A 69 3.46 20.87 0.65
CA HIS A 69 2.59 19.84 1.20
C HIS A 69 1.91 20.22 2.53
N VAL A 70 2.37 21.30 3.20
CA VAL A 70 1.84 21.75 4.49
C VAL A 70 0.35 22.09 4.38
N ALA A 71 -0.08 22.64 3.25
CA ALA A 71 -1.47 23.01 2.96
C ALA A 71 -2.47 21.85 3.12
N PHE A 72 -2.05 20.62 2.77
CA PHE A 72 -2.91 19.44 2.79
C PHE A 72 -2.34 18.28 3.61
N ARG A 73 -1.26 18.51 4.39
CA ARG A 73 -0.53 17.50 5.18
C ARG A 73 -1.43 16.62 6.05
N ARG A 74 -2.58 17.15 6.49
CA ARG A 74 -3.59 16.42 7.28
C ARG A 74 -4.19 15.21 6.57
N ILE A 75 -4.27 15.23 5.24
CA ILE A 75 -4.78 14.10 4.46
C ILE A 75 -3.84 12.89 4.59
N PRO A 76 -2.56 12.96 4.19
CA PRO A 76 -1.64 11.85 4.36
C PRO A 76 -1.38 11.51 5.83
N GLU A 77 -1.43 12.46 6.78
CA GLU A 77 -1.40 12.15 8.23
C GLU A 77 -2.56 11.24 8.63
N ALA A 78 -3.78 11.51 8.16
CA ALA A 78 -4.96 10.71 8.47
C ALA A 78 -4.90 9.33 7.79
N MET A 79 -4.45 9.27 6.53
CA MET A 79 -4.25 8.01 5.81
C MET A 79 -3.19 7.14 6.50
N ALA A 80 -2.03 7.69 6.85
CA ALA A 80 -0.99 6.98 7.57
C ALA A 80 -1.48 6.50 8.95
N ALA A 81 -2.32 7.28 9.65
CA ALA A 81 -2.89 6.90 10.94
C ALA A 81 -3.83 5.67 10.87
N THR A 82 -4.29 5.26 9.69
CA THR A 82 -5.06 4.01 9.50
C THR A 82 -4.18 2.76 9.54
N LEU A 83 -2.86 2.91 9.39
CA LEU A 83 -1.91 1.82 9.20
C LEU A 83 -1.91 0.77 10.32
N PRO A 84 -2.10 1.12 11.62
CA PRO A 84 -2.25 0.11 12.67
C PRO A 84 -3.48 -0.79 12.45
N ALA A 85 -4.62 -0.20 12.08
CA ALA A 85 -5.86 -0.94 11.87
C ALA A 85 -5.80 -1.79 10.60
N THR A 86 -5.31 -1.22 9.49
CA THR A 86 -5.16 -1.96 8.22
C THR A 86 -4.04 -3.01 8.30
N GLY A 87 -3.00 -2.76 9.10
CA GLY A 87 -1.95 -3.73 9.41
C GLY A 87 -2.50 -4.92 10.20
N ILE A 88 -3.31 -4.70 11.25
CA ILE A 88 -4.00 -5.78 11.97
C ILE A 88 -4.90 -6.56 11.01
N PHE A 89 -5.62 -5.87 10.13
CA PHE A 89 -6.48 -6.53 9.14
C PHE A 89 -5.67 -7.46 8.23
N VAL A 90 -4.54 -6.99 7.68
CA VAL A 90 -3.63 -7.86 6.90
C VAL A 90 -3.12 -9.04 7.73
N LEU A 91 -2.74 -8.85 9.00
CA LEU A 91 -2.29 -9.96 9.85
C LEU A 91 -3.35 -11.04 10.02
N VAL A 92 -4.61 -10.66 10.23
CA VAL A 92 -5.73 -11.59 10.32
C VAL A 92 -5.88 -12.36 9.01
N VAL A 93 -5.84 -11.66 7.86
CA VAL A 93 -5.97 -12.29 6.54
C VAL A 93 -4.83 -13.26 6.25
N LEU A 94 -3.59 -12.91 6.61
CA LEU A 94 -2.42 -13.79 6.47
C LEU A 94 -2.53 -15.03 7.38
N ALA A 95 -3.03 -14.86 8.60
CA ALA A 95 -3.17 -15.96 9.56
C ALA A 95 -4.22 -16.99 9.12
N ILE A 96 -5.38 -16.55 8.63
CA ILE A 96 -6.42 -17.47 8.12
C ILE A 96 -6.06 -18.08 6.76
N GLY A 97 -5.14 -17.45 6.02
CA GLY A 97 -4.76 -17.81 4.66
C GLY A 97 -3.57 -18.73 4.52
N GLY A 98 -3.02 -19.25 5.63
CA GLY A 98 -1.73 -19.94 5.65
C GLY A 98 -1.59 -21.04 4.58
N GLN A 99 -2.66 -21.80 4.35
CA GLN A 99 -2.75 -22.91 3.39
C GLN A 99 -2.54 -22.51 1.92
N HIS A 100 -2.76 -21.24 1.55
CA HIS A 100 -2.56 -20.76 0.18
C HIS A 100 -1.09 -20.51 -0.17
N TYR A 101 -0.21 -20.60 0.83
CA TYR A 101 1.24 -20.51 0.65
C TYR A 101 1.80 -21.92 0.51
N HIS A 102 1.90 -22.39 -0.74
CA HIS A 102 2.27 -23.77 -1.13
C HIS A 102 3.73 -24.17 -0.86
N VAL A 103 4.43 -23.47 0.05
CA VAL A 103 5.83 -23.75 0.37
C VAL A 103 5.98 -25.11 1.06
N GLU A 104 5.01 -25.47 1.90
CA GLU A 104 5.05 -26.70 2.71
C GLU A 104 4.63 -27.95 1.93
N SER A 105 4.02 -27.79 0.75
CA SER A 105 3.55 -28.91 -0.08
C SER A 105 4.57 -29.40 -1.09
N HIS A 106 5.71 -28.71 -1.24
CA HIS A 106 6.77 -29.10 -2.16
C HIS A 106 7.91 -29.79 -1.40
N ASP A 107 8.27 -30.99 -1.81
CA ASP A 107 9.54 -31.60 -1.42
C ASP A 107 10.68 -30.93 -2.20
N LEU A 108 11.06 -29.74 -1.74
CA LEU A 108 12.04 -28.90 -2.43
C LEU A 108 13.48 -29.40 -2.25
N GLY A 109 13.72 -30.45 -1.48
CA GLY A 109 15.07 -30.94 -1.19
C GLY A 109 15.94 -29.92 -0.43
N PRO A 110 17.21 -30.27 -0.14
CA PRO A 110 18.09 -29.50 0.75
C PRO A 110 18.48 -28.12 0.19
N THR A 111 18.48 -27.95 -1.13
CA THR A 111 18.83 -26.68 -1.80
C THR A 111 17.90 -25.52 -1.40
N TYR A 112 16.67 -25.82 -0.97
CA TYR A 112 15.66 -24.82 -0.61
C TYR A 112 15.40 -24.72 0.89
N ALA A 113 16.28 -25.30 1.73
CA ALA A 113 16.11 -25.31 3.19
C ALA A 113 15.92 -23.90 3.78
N PHE A 114 16.66 -22.90 3.28
CA PHE A 114 16.49 -21.51 3.70
C PHE A 114 15.09 -20.98 3.38
N LYS A 115 14.54 -21.32 2.20
CA LYS A 115 13.23 -20.85 1.76
C LYS A 115 12.10 -21.46 2.59
N LEU A 116 12.21 -22.75 2.91
CA LEU A 116 11.30 -23.44 3.82
C LEU A 116 11.32 -22.81 5.21
N TRP A 117 12.51 -22.53 5.76
CA TRP A 117 12.64 -21.82 7.04
C TRP A 117 12.07 -20.39 6.97
N TRP A 118 12.43 -19.62 5.94
CA TRP A 118 12.02 -18.23 5.77
C TRP A 118 10.50 -18.10 5.64
N LEU A 119 9.85 -18.93 4.83
CA LEU A 119 8.41 -18.84 4.56
C LEU A 119 7.54 -19.70 5.48
N GLY A 120 8.15 -20.49 6.37
CA GLY A 120 7.45 -21.29 7.37
C GLY A 120 6.47 -20.44 8.18
N ALA A 121 5.28 -20.99 8.43
CA ALA A 121 4.12 -20.24 8.93
C ALA A 121 4.44 -19.36 10.15
N SER A 122 5.09 -19.91 11.17
CA SER A 122 5.41 -19.18 12.41
C SER A 122 6.36 -18.01 12.17
N PHE A 123 7.42 -18.21 11.37
CA PHE A 123 8.41 -17.18 11.13
C PHE A 123 7.87 -16.07 10.21
N ARG A 124 7.10 -16.44 9.17
CA ARG A 124 6.41 -15.51 8.28
C ARG A 124 5.38 -14.63 9.04
N LEU A 125 4.54 -15.23 9.89
CA LEU A 125 3.58 -14.47 10.69
C LEU A 125 4.26 -13.61 11.77
N GLY A 126 5.34 -14.12 12.38
CA GLY A 126 6.15 -13.36 13.34
C GLY A 126 6.79 -12.12 12.70
N ARG A 127 7.34 -12.25 11.49
CA ARG A 127 7.86 -11.10 10.72
C ARG A 127 6.75 -10.14 10.31
N ALA A 128 5.62 -10.64 9.83
CA ALA A 128 4.49 -9.80 9.48
C ALA A 128 4.04 -8.95 10.68
N LEU A 129 3.94 -9.56 11.87
CA LEU A 129 3.62 -8.85 13.11
C LEU A 129 4.67 -7.78 13.43
N ALA A 130 5.96 -8.13 13.38
CA ALA A 130 7.04 -7.18 13.62
C ALA A 130 7.01 -5.99 12.65
N ILE A 131 6.71 -6.24 11.36
CA ILE A 131 6.57 -5.19 10.33
C ILE A 131 5.40 -4.25 10.67
N VAL A 132 4.22 -4.79 10.98
CA VAL A 132 3.05 -3.98 11.32
C VAL A 132 3.27 -3.17 12.60
N LEU A 133 3.92 -3.74 13.61
CA LEU A 133 4.28 -3.03 14.83
C LEU A 133 5.30 -1.91 14.56
N ALA A 134 6.31 -2.17 13.72
CA ALA A 134 7.29 -1.16 13.33
C ALA A 134 6.62 0.01 12.58
N TRP A 135 5.73 -0.29 11.64
CA TRP A 135 4.95 0.71 10.91
C TRP A 135 4.05 1.52 11.84
N GLY A 136 3.30 0.86 12.72
CA GLY A 136 2.44 1.52 13.70
C GLY A 136 3.22 2.44 14.64
N LEU A 137 4.40 2.00 15.09
CA LEU A 137 5.30 2.81 15.93
C LEU A 137 5.81 4.04 15.18
N VAL A 138 6.33 3.87 13.97
CA VAL A 138 6.84 4.98 13.14
C VAL A 138 5.73 6.00 12.87
N VAL A 139 4.55 5.55 12.45
CA VAL A 139 3.39 6.44 12.22
C VAL A 139 3.01 7.17 13.50
N GLY A 140 2.90 6.47 14.64
CA GLY A 140 2.52 7.07 15.91
C GLY A 140 3.50 8.17 16.37
N LEU A 141 4.81 7.92 16.20
CA LEU A 141 5.86 8.88 16.55
C LEU A 141 5.91 10.06 15.58
N LEU A 142 5.84 9.80 14.27
CA LEU A 142 5.91 10.84 13.24
C LEU A 142 4.66 11.74 13.25
N VAL A 143 3.47 11.15 13.14
CA VAL A 143 2.20 11.90 13.13
C VAL A 143 2.00 12.59 14.49
N GLY A 144 2.41 11.96 15.59
CA GLY A 144 2.41 12.59 16.91
C GLY A 144 3.33 13.82 16.98
N ALA A 145 4.53 13.75 16.41
CA ALA A 145 5.45 14.89 16.34
C ALA A 145 4.92 16.01 15.44
N LEU A 146 4.36 15.68 14.28
CA LEU A 146 3.76 16.63 13.34
C LEU A 146 2.58 17.38 13.97
N ARG A 147 1.69 16.69 14.70
CA ARG A 147 0.57 17.34 15.40
C ARG A 147 1.02 18.23 16.55
N ARG A 148 2.08 17.84 17.28
CA ARG A 148 2.66 18.67 18.35
C ARG A 148 3.34 19.93 17.80
N GLN A 149 3.81 19.90 16.56
CA GLN A 149 4.38 21.09 15.90
C GLN A 149 3.36 22.22 15.82
N ASP A 150 2.07 21.90 15.68
CA ASP A 150 1.02 22.92 15.54
C ASP A 150 0.56 23.47 16.90
N ALA A 151 0.89 22.78 18.00
CA ALA A 151 0.47 23.14 19.35
C ALA A 151 1.53 23.95 20.13
N THR A 152 2.75 24.07 19.61
CA THR A 152 3.86 24.72 20.33
C THR A 152 4.69 25.58 19.39
N THR A 153 5.27 26.67 19.91
CA THR A 153 6.26 27.49 19.20
C THR A 153 7.69 26.92 19.28
N SER A 154 7.88 25.78 19.95
CA SER A 154 9.19 25.15 20.11
C SER A 154 9.64 24.45 18.83
N THR A 155 10.93 24.46 18.54
CA THR A 155 11.52 23.72 17.41
C THR A 155 11.71 22.22 17.68
N ARG A 156 11.48 21.77 18.92
CA ARG A 156 11.68 20.37 19.32
C ARG A 156 10.81 19.39 18.53
N PRO A 157 9.49 19.60 18.33
CA PRO A 157 8.64 18.71 17.55
C PRO A 157 9.05 18.64 16.08
N THR A 158 9.48 19.75 15.48
CA THR A 158 9.99 19.79 14.10
C THR A 158 11.25 18.93 13.93
N ARG A 159 12.20 19.04 14.87
CA ARG A 159 13.40 18.17 14.86
C ARG A 159 13.05 16.71 15.08
N ALA A 160 12.07 16.42 15.94
CA ALA A 160 11.58 15.07 16.14
C ALA A 160 10.90 14.50 14.88
N ALA A 161 10.05 15.28 14.21
CA ALA A 161 9.42 14.90 12.95
C ALA A 161 10.46 14.61 11.87
N PHE A 162 11.48 15.45 11.72
CA PHE A 162 12.59 15.18 10.81
C PHE A 162 13.32 13.87 11.14
N ARG A 163 13.68 13.65 12.41
CA ARG A 163 14.34 12.39 12.85
C ARG A 163 13.48 11.16 12.59
N TRP A 164 12.19 11.22 12.94
CA TRP A 164 11.27 10.10 12.72
C TRP A 164 10.94 9.88 11.24
N SER A 165 11.01 10.92 10.41
CA SER A 165 10.92 10.77 8.96
C SER A 165 12.15 10.06 8.39
N ALA A 166 13.36 10.38 8.85
CA ALA A 166 14.58 9.70 8.41
C ALA A 166 14.57 8.21 8.80
N VAL A 167 14.26 7.90 10.06
CA VAL A 167 14.12 6.52 10.53
C VAL A 167 12.98 5.82 9.80
N GLY A 168 11.83 6.51 9.67
CA GLY A 168 10.63 5.98 9.05
C GLY A 168 10.86 5.62 7.59
N LEU A 169 11.60 6.42 6.83
CA LEU A 169 11.91 6.14 5.42
C LEU A 169 12.70 4.83 5.27
N VAL A 170 13.77 4.64 6.06
CA VAL A 170 14.61 3.44 6.01
C VAL A 170 13.82 2.21 6.47
N VAL A 171 13.14 2.32 7.62
CA VAL A 171 12.33 1.23 8.17
C VAL A 171 11.24 0.84 7.17
N ALA A 172 10.48 1.80 6.66
CA ALA A 172 9.41 1.55 5.70
C ALA A 172 9.95 0.92 4.41
N ALA A 173 11.04 1.42 3.83
CA ALA A 173 11.59 0.87 2.59
C ALA A 173 12.01 -0.60 2.72
N VAL A 174 12.76 -0.93 3.78
CA VAL A 174 13.24 -2.31 4.01
C VAL A 174 12.08 -3.25 4.34
N THR A 175 11.22 -2.85 5.28
CA THR A 175 10.11 -3.70 5.73
C THR A 175 9.00 -3.82 4.70
N PHE A 176 8.76 -2.80 3.87
CA PHE A 176 7.87 -2.88 2.71
C PHE A 176 8.37 -3.90 1.69
N SER A 177 9.67 -3.92 1.41
CA SER A 177 10.25 -4.90 0.51
C SER A 177 10.06 -6.32 1.03
N VAL A 178 10.37 -6.56 2.31
CA VAL A 178 10.13 -7.84 2.97
C VAL A 178 8.64 -8.21 2.95
N ALA A 179 7.74 -7.25 3.22
CA ALA A 179 6.29 -7.48 3.17
C ALA A 179 5.81 -7.89 1.77
N MET A 180 6.28 -7.24 0.70
CA MET A 180 5.89 -7.61 -0.67
C MET A 180 6.41 -8.99 -1.04
N PHE A 181 7.60 -9.37 -0.55
CA PHE A 181 8.12 -10.72 -0.74
C PHE A 181 7.31 -11.77 0.04
N ASP A 182 7.04 -11.52 1.31
CA ASP A 182 6.39 -12.48 2.20
C ASP A 182 4.88 -12.62 1.96
N TRP A 183 4.20 -11.52 1.61
CA TRP A 183 2.73 -11.48 1.53
C TRP A 183 2.23 -11.78 0.13
N LEU A 184 2.94 -11.33 -0.91
CA LEU A 184 2.54 -11.47 -2.31
C LEU A 184 3.43 -12.44 -3.09
N MET A 185 4.74 -12.22 -3.14
CA MET A 185 5.63 -13.05 -3.95
C MET A 185 5.61 -14.51 -3.50
N ALA A 186 5.51 -14.75 -2.19
CA ALA A 186 5.44 -16.08 -1.60
C ALA A 186 4.20 -16.92 -2.00
N LEU A 187 3.18 -16.32 -2.63
CA LEU A 187 2.04 -17.07 -3.19
C LEU A 187 2.47 -18.00 -4.34
N VAL A 188 3.55 -17.64 -5.04
CA VAL A 188 4.18 -18.46 -6.07
C VAL A 188 5.59 -18.80 -5.58
N PRO A 189 5.75 -19.82 -4.73
CA PRO A 189 6.98 -20.05 -3.99
C PRO A 189 8.15 -20.51 -4.84
N MET A 190 7.97 -20.88 -6.11
CA MET A 190 9.09 -21.16 -7.02
C MET A 190 9.58 -19.91 -7.75
N TRP A 191 8.76 -18.87 -7.81
CA TRP A 191 9.09 -17.62 -8.48
C TRP A 191 9.81 -16.66 -7.54
N TYR A 192 10.70 -15.84 -8.10
CA TYR A 192 11.35 -14.75 -7.38
C TYR A 192 11.70 -13.63 -8.35
N SER A 193 11.70 -12.39 -7.85
CA SER A 193 12.14 -11.24 -8.64
C SER A 193 12.55 -10.09 -7.72
N THR A 194 13.77 -9.59 -7.89
CA THR A 194 14.35 -8.53 -7.04
C THR A 194 13.62 -7.19 -7.20
N VAL A 195 13.19 -6.87 -8.42
CA VAL A 195 12.49 -5.62 -8.75
C VAL A 195 11.02 -5.61 -8.28
N PHE A 196 10.47 -6.75 -7.87
CA PHE A 196 9.06 -6.88 -7.51
C PHE A 196 8.63 -5.92 -6.41
N ALA A 197 9.44 -5.76 -5.35
CA ALA A 197 9.14 -4.81 -4.28
C ALA A 197 9.12 -3.36 -4.79
N ALA A 198 10.06 -2.97 -5.65
CA ALA A 198 10.09 -1.64 -6.25
C ALA A 198 8.86 -1.39 -7.14
N TYR A 199 8.46 -2.39 -7.93
CA TYR A 199 7.26 -2.34 -8.77
C TYR A 199 6.00 -2.11 -7.91
N GLN A 200 5.87 -2.85 -6.80
CA GLN A 200 4.77 -2.66 -5.86
C GLN A 200 4.83 -1.31 -5.14
N PHE A 201 6.02 -0.79 -4.85
CA PHE A 201 6.20 0.55 -4.29
C PHE A 201 5.71 1.63 -5.25
N ALA A 202 6.07 1.55 -6.54
CA ALA A 202 5.61 2.52 -7.54
C ALA A 202 4.08 2.56 -7.62
N GLY A 203 3.43 1.39 -7.68
CA GLY A 203 1.96 1.30 -7.71
C GLY A 203 1.32 1.81 -6.41
N THR A 204 1.95 1.51 -5.26
CA THR A 204 1.50 2.01 -3.94
C THR A 204 1.54 3.53 -3.87
N MET A 205 2.63 4.14 -4.35
CA MET A 205 2.77 5.60 -4.38
C MET A 205 1.77 6.24 -5.35
N GLN A 206 1.59 5.67 -6.54
CA GLN A 206 0.61 6.15 -7.52
C GLN A 206 -0.81 6.14 -6.94
N ALA A 207 -1.24 5.02 -6.35
CA ALA A 207 -2.56 4.90 -5.72
C ALA A 207 -2.74 5.87 -4.54
N THR A 208 -1.71 6.00 -3.69
CA THR A 208 -1.73 6.93 -2.55
C THR A 208 -1.87 8.36 -3.01
N LEU A 209 -1.09 8.80 -3.99
CA LEU A 209 -1.14 10.16 -4.53
C LEU A 209 -2.50 10.45 -5.16
N ALA A 210 -3.06 9.51 -5.91
CA ALA A 210 -4.41 9.64 -6.47
C ALA A 210 -5.47 9.83 -5.37
N VAL A 211 -5.38 9.08 -4.26
CA VAL A 211 -6.29 9.27 -3.11
C VAL A 211 -6.07 10.62 -2.44
N ILE A 212 -4.83 11.09 -2.30
CA ILE A 212 -4.53 12.44 -1.77
C ILE A 212 -5.16 13.51 -2.67
N VAL A 213 -5.04 13.40 -4.00
CA VAL A 213 -5.66 14.31 -4.97
C VAL A 213 -7.18 14.31 -4.83
N LEU A 214 -7.81 13.13 -4.83
CA LEU A 214 -9.27 13.01 -4.71
C LEU A 214 -9.77 13.61 -3.40
N LEU A 215 -9.13 13.30 -2.27
CA LEU A 215 -9.47 13.87 -0.98
C LEU A 215 -9.21 15.38 -0.93
N GLY A 216 -8.13 15.86 -1.56
CA GLY A 216 -7.80 17.28 -1.69
C GLY A 216 -8.94 18.04 -2.39
N ILE A 217 -9.40 17.54 -3.55
CA ILE A 217 -10.52 18.11 -4.30
C ILE A 217 -11.82 18.06 -3.49
N LEU A 218 -12.10 16.95 -2.81
CA LEU A 218 -13.33 16.81 -2.02
C LEU A 218 -13.36 17.75 -0.81
N LEU A 219 -12.20 17.98 -0.19
CA LEU A 219 -12.04 18.84 0.98
C LEU A 219 -11.80 20.31 0.64
N SER A 220 -11.55 20.64 -0.63
CA SER A 220 -11.45 22.01 -1.13
C SER A 220 -12.79 22.58 -1.61
N LYS A 221 -13.89 21.81 -1.58
CA LYS A 221 -15.22 22.30 -1.94
C LYS A 221 -15.73 23.39 -0.96
N PRO A 222 -16.62 24.31 -1.38
CA PRO A 222 -17.17 25.35 -0.52
C PRO A 222 -17.74 24.79 0.80
N GLY A 223 -17.36 25.42 1.92
CA GLY A 223 -17.77 25.00 3.27
C GLY A 223 -16.99 23.80 3.83
N ARG A 224 -15.90 23.36 3.19
CA ARG A 224 -15.00 22.30 3.68
C ARG A 224 -13.66 22.89 4.19
N PRO A 225 -12.91 22.14 5.03
CA PRO A 225 -11.76 22.67 5.76
C PRO A 225 -10.58 23.15 4.91
N LEU A 226 -10.46 22.72 3.64
CA LEU A 226 -9.34 23.08 2.77
C LEU A 226 -9.70 24.06 1.66
N HIS A 227 -10.93 24.61 1.65
CA HIS A 227 -11.42 25.48 0.57
C HIS A 227 -10.50 26.67 0.27
N ASP A 228 -10.03 27.37 1.30
CA ASP A 228 -9.22 28.59 1.13
C ASP A 228 -7.70 28.32 1.11
N VAL A 229 -7.28 27.06 1.27
CA VAL A 229 -5.87 26.68 1.44
C VAL A 229 -5.36 25.82 0.29
N PHE A 230 -6.21 24.93 -0.24
CA PHE A 230 -5.85 24.02 -1.32
C PHE A 230 -6.06 24.66 -2.69
N SER A 231 -5.01 25.31 -3.19
CA SER A 231 -4.98 25.97 -4.51
C SER A 231 -4.80 25.01 -5.70
N THR A 232 -5.02 25.54 -6.91
CA THR A 232 -4.76 24.87 -8.19
C THR A 232 -3.28 24.49 -8.38
N GLU A 233 -2.35 25.26 -7.81
CA GLU A 233 -0.91 24.95 -7.86
C GLU A 233 -0.58 23.66 -7.11
N HIS A 234 -1.15 23.47 -5.91
CA HIS A 234 -0.97 22.21 -5.17
C HIS A 234 -1.53 21.01 -5.94
N LEU A 235 -2.68 21.20 -6.60
CA LEU A 235 -3.27 20.16 -7.44
C LEU A 235 -2.38 19.84 -8.64
N HIS A 236 -1.82 20.87 -9.29
CA HIS A 236 -0.91 20.69 -10.41
C HIS A 236 0.37 19.94 -9.98
N ASP A 237 0.96 20.28 -8.84
CA ASP A 237 2.14 19.59 -8.31
C ASP A 237 1.86 18.14 -7.90
N LEU A 238 0.71 17.86 -7.27
CA LEU A 238 0.29 16.48 -6.99
C LEU A 238 0.11 15.67 -8.27
N ASN A 239 -0.50 16.24 -9.31
CA ASN A 239 -0.72 15.55 -10.58
C ASN A 239 0.60 15.29 -11.33
N LYS A 240 1.61 16.18 -11.23
CA LYS A 240 2.97 15.88 -11.72
C LYS A 240 3.55 14.64 -11.04
N LEU A 241 3.33 14.48 -9.74
CA LEU A 241 3.80 13.29 -9.02
C LEU A 241 3.01 12.03 -9.42
N VAL A 242 1.69 12.12 -9.60
CA VAL A 242 0.88 10.99 -10.10
C VAL A 242 1.40 10.54 -11.48
N LEU A 243 1.61 11.48 -12.40
CA LEU A 243 2.17 11.19 -13.72
C LEU A 243 3.60 10.63 -13.63
N GLY A 244 4.44 11.20 -12.76
CA GLY A 244 5.80 10.72 -12.53
C GLY A 244 5.85 9.27 -12.01
N PHE A 245 5.00 8.94 -11.04
CA PHE A 245 4.89 7.58 -10.52
C PHE A 245 4.22 6.61 -11.49
N SER A 246 3.32 7.08 -12.36
CA SER A 246 2.76 6.31 -13.47
C SER A 246 3.85 5.89 -14.48
N CYS A 247 4.70 6.83 -14.90
CA CYS A 247 5.86 6.52 -15.75
C CYS A 247 6.85 5.59 -15.04
N PHE A 248 7.11 5.81 -13.75
CA PHE A 248 8.00 4.94 -12.96
C PHE A 248 7.44 3.52 -12.81
N TRP A 249 6.13 3.39 -12.59
CA TRP A 249 5.45 2.09 -12.53
C TRP A 249 5.58 1.35 -13.86
N MET A 250 5.32 2.01 -14.99
CA MET A 250 5.45 1.38 -16.30
C MET A 250 6.89 0.97 -16.61
N TYR A 251 7.87 1.80 -16.24
CA TYR A 251 9.28 1.46 -16.36
C TYR A 251 9.62 0.16 -15.63
N LEU A 252 9.17 0.01 -14.38
CA LEU A 252 9.44 -1.19 -13.58
C LEU A 252 8.67 -2.41 -14.09
N TRP A 253 7.41 -2.24 -14.46
CA TRP A 253 6.59 -3.29 -15.07
C TRP A 253 7.24 -3.83 -16.34
N PHE A 254 7.62 -2.93 -17.25
CA PHE A 254 8.25 -3.30 -18.51
C PHE A 254 9.62 -3.91 -18.32
N SER A 255 10.47 -3.35 -17.46
CA SER A 255 11.80 -3.87 -17.19
C SER A 255 11.75 -5.29 -16.61
N GLN A 256 10.80 -5.53 -15.68
CA GLN A 256 10.58 -6.87 -15.12
C GLN A 256 10.09 -7.85 -16.19
N PHE A 257 9.07 -7.46 -16.95
CA PHE A 257 8.51 -8.30 -18.01
C PHE A 257 9.55 -8.63 -19.08
N MET A 258 10.23 -7.62 -19.62
CA MET A 258 11.17 -7.76 -20.74
C MET A 258 12.32 -8.69 -20.38
N LEU A 259 12.92 -8.56 -19.20
CA LEU A 259 14.06 -9.42 -18.80
C LEU A 259 13.65 -10.89 -18.64
N ILE A 260 12.49 -11.14 -18.02
CA ILE A 260 11.96 -12.50 -17.84
C ILE A 260 11.55 -13.09 -19.19
N TRP A 261 10.89 -12.30 -20.05
CA TRP A 261 10.49 -12.71 -21.39
C TRP A 261 11.70 -13.01 -22.29
N TYR A 262 12.74 -12.19 -22.23
CA TYR A 262 13.94 -12.32 -23.06
C TYR A 262 14.73 -13.60 -22.75
N THR A 263 14.93 -13.90 -21.46
CA THR A 263 15.71 -15.07 -21.03
C THR A 263 14.86 -16.34 -20.99
N ASN A 264 13.55 -16.20 -20.76
CA ASN A 264 12.54 -17.26 -20.74
C ASN A 264 12.93 -18.51 -19.91
N ILE A 265 13.53 -18.28 -18.74
CA ILE A 265 13.82 -19.34 -17.77
C ILE A 265 12.48 -19.86 -17.21
N PRO A 266 12.21 -21.19 -17.23
CA PRO A 266 10.91 -21.75 -16.85
C PRO A 266 10.41 -21.32 -15.46
N GLU A 267 11.30 -21.28 -14.48
CA GLU A 267 11.01 -20.89 -13.10
C GLU A 267 10.49 -19.44 -13.02
N GLU A 268 11.09 -18.54 -13.80
CA GLU A 268 10.75 -17.11 -13.81
C GLU A 268 9.55 -16.80 -14.71
N SER A 269 9.44 -17.47 -15.85
CA SER A 269 8.36 -17.27 -16.83
C SER A 269 7.01 -17.80 -16.33
N SER A 270 7.01 -18.75 -15.38
CA SER A 270 5.82 -19.29 -14.71
C SER A 270 4.88 -18.22 -14.12
N PHE A 271 5.40 -17.03 -13.80
CA PHE A 271 4.60 -15.90 -13.33
C PHE A 271 3.85 -15.18 -14.46
N PHE A 272 4.49 -14.97 -15.61
CA PHE A 272 3.92 -14.19 -16.71
C PHE A 272 3.04 -15.01 -17.67
N VAL A 273 3.36 -16.28 -17.90
CA VAL A 273 2.57 -17.17 -18.78
C VAL A 273 1.06 -17.17 -18.48
N PRO A 274 0.60 -17.38 -17.22
CA PRO A 274 -0.83 -17.35 -16.92
C PRO A 274 -1.44 -15.94 -16.97
N ARG A 275 -0.61 -14.88 -16.88
CA ARG A 275 -1.05 -13.48 -16.89
C ARG A 275 -1.11 -12.85 -18.29
N MET A 276 -0.48 -13.51 -19.27
CA MET A 276 -0.43 -13.12 -20.67
C MET A 276 -1.30 -14.00 -21.57
N SER A 277 -2.18 -14.83 -20.99
CA SER A 277 -3.06 -15.75 -21.71
C SER A 277 -4.50 -15.69 -21.19
N GLY A 278 -5.45 -16.15 -22.01
CA GLY A 278 -6.87 -16.21 -21.67
C GLY A 278 -7.45 -14.85 -21.22
N ALA A 279 -8.34 -14.88 -20.22
CA ALA A 279 -8.99 -13.68 -19.69
C ALA A 279 -8.00 -12.69 -19.03
N TRP A 280 -6.87 -13.18 -18.52
CA TRP A 280 -5.87 -12.35 -17.84
C TRP A 280 -5.12 -11.41 -18.78
N LEU A 281 -4.99 -11.76 -20.06
CA LEU A 281 -4.40 -10.85 -21.05
C LEU A 281 -5.16 -9.52 -21.13
N GLY A 282 -6.49 -9.57 -21.09
CA GLY A 282 -7.34 -8.38 -21.07
C GLY A 282 -7.14 -7.54 -19.80
N VAL A 283 -7.02 -8.19 -18.64
CA VAL A 283 -6.76 -7.52 -17.36
C VAL A 283 -5.38 -6.86 -17.35
N THR A 284 -4.35 -7.54 -17.86
CA THR A 284 -3.00 -7.01 -17.99
C THR A 284 -2.98 -5.79 -18.93
N GLY A 285 -3.65 -5.87 -20.08
CA GLY A 285 -3.77 -4.74 -21.01
C GLY A 285 -4.52 -3.56 -20.41
N LEU A 286 -5.64 -3.81 -19.71
CA LEU A 286 -6.38 -2.78 -19.00
C LEU A 286 -5.54 -2.12 -17.90
N SER A 287 -4.74 -2.90 -17.17
CA SER A 287 -3.82 -2.37 -16.17
C SER A 287 -2.83 -1.39 -16.77
N ILE A 288 -2.19 -1.72 -17.89
CA ILE A 288 -1.26 -0.81 -18.58
C ILE A 288 -2.00 0.45 -19.06
N PHE A 289 -3.20 0.29 -19.60
CA PHE A 289 -3.99 1.41 -20.09
C PHE A 289 -4.35 2.40 -18.98
N VAL A 290 -4.92 1.91 -17.88
CA VAL A 290 -5.38 2.75 -16.76
C VAL A 290 -4.22 3.30 -15.94
N ASN A 291 -3.15 2.52 -15.73
CA ASN A 291 -2.04 2.97 -14.88
C ASN A 291 -1.01 3.82 -15.62
N TRP A 292 -0.94 3.79 -16.97
CA TRP A 292 0.10 4.49 -17.73
C TRP A 292 -0.32 5.22 -19.01
N LEU A 293 -1.29 4.73 -19.80
CA LEU A 293 -1.70 5.44 -21.04
C LEU A 293 -2.70 6.57 -20.80
N LEU A 294 -3.59 6.43 -19.82
CA LEU A 294 -4.62 7.43 -19.51
C LEU A 294 -4.22 8.56 -18.51
N PRO A 295 -3.17 8.42 -17.69
CA PRO A 295 -3.08 8.87 -16.29
C PRO A 295 -3.50 10.33 -16.03
#